data_AF-A0A630N4Q0-F1
#
_entry.id   AF-A0A630N4Q0-F1
#
_cell.length_a   1.000
_cell.length_b   1.000
_cell.length_c   1.000
_cell.angle_alpha   90.00
_cell.angle_beta   90.00
_cell.angle_gamma   90.00
#
_symmetry.space_group_name_H-M   'P 1'
#
loop_
_entity.id
_entity.type
_entity.pdbx_description
1 polymer ?
#
loop_
_entity_poly.entity_id
_entity_poly.type
_entity_poly.pdbx_seq_one_letter_code
_entity_poly.pdbx_strand_id
1 'polypeptide(L)'
;MANITTQGYHDEVTFPMIVRGTPPATLRGVLTLSTCSNVCLLTDYPFSVTPTVQNADFAHDYARAMGKIPLRSGLTDSLDVGYRPGELVVTATRAAGWSSPGLYLDTIDDVDFAKPRLRVEGDRLQATVPVTDSWGEKAPDLRNKSLTLVLADGAIAQEST
;
A
#
# COMPACT_ATOMS: atom_id res chain seq x y z
N MET A 1 13.07 1.57 -22.12
CA MET A 1 12.26 0.83 -21.12
C MET A 1 11.33 1.84 -20.49
N ALA A 2 10.02 1.57 -20.42
CA ALA A 2 9.09 2.47 -19.74
C ALA A 2 9.46 2.47 -18.25
N ASN A 3 9.95 3.61 -17.73
CA ASN A 3 10.38 3.73 -16.35
C ASN A 3 9.17 4.05 -15.44
N ILE A 4 8.13 3.22 -15.53
CA ILE A 4 6.92 3.36 -14.73
C ILE A 4 7.19 2.63 -13.41
N THR A 5 7.13 3.37 -12.30
CA THR A 5 7.13 2.78 -10.96
C THR A 5 5.68 2.57 -10.56
N THR A 6 5.30 1.34 -10.20
CA THR A 6 3.97 1.00 -9.72
C THR A 6 4.04 0.41 -8.32
N GLN A 7 2.97 0.60 -7.56
CA GLN A 7 2.73 -0.08 -6.29
C GLN A 7 1.56 -1.04 -6.52
N GLY A 8 1.77 -2.33 -6.30
CA GLY A 8 0.77 -3.34 -6.63
C GLY A 8 1.19 -4.74 -6.22
N TYR A 9 0.49 -5.74 -6.75
CA TYR A 9 0.67 -7.14 -6.39
C TYR A 9 1.20 -7.93 -7.58
N HIS A 10 2.00 -8.96 -7.28
CA HIS A 10 2.42 -9.98 -8.23
C HIS A 10 1.83 -11.33 -7.83
N ASP A 11 1.72 -12.23 -8.82
CA ASP A 11 1.26 -13.62 -8.71
C ASP A 11 -0.18 -13.80 -8.22
N GLU A 12 -0.45 -13.51 -6.94
CA GLU A 12 -1.76 -13.70 -6.31
C GLU A 12 -2.01 -12.64 -5.23
N VAL A 13 -3.25 -12.13 -5.18
CA VAL A 13 -3.73 -11.27 -4.09
C VAL A 13 -5.16 -11.68 -3.69
N THR A 14 -5.45 -11.61 -2.39
CA THR A 14 -6.79 -11.81 -1.84
C THR A 14 -7.20 -10.54 -1.11
N PHE A 15 -8.29 -9.92 -1.54
CA PHE A 15 -8.84 -8.70 -0.94
C PHE A 15 -9.98 -9.06 0.04
N PRO A 16 -9.74 -9.05 1.36
CA PRO A 16 -10.83 -9.23 2.32
C PRO A 16 -11.71 -7.97 2.31
N MET A 17 -13.01 -8.14 2.09
CA MET A 17 -13.97 -7.02 2.04
C MET A 17 -15.05 -7.17 3.10
N ILE A 18 -15.40 -6.05 3.74
CA ILE A 18 -16.54 -5.94 4.65
C ILE A 18 -17.53 -4.95 4.05
N VAL A 19 -18.70 -5.45 3.66
CA VAL A 19 -19.82 -4.61 3.22
C VAL A 19 -20.75 -4.39 4.40
N ARG A 20 -21.01 -3.13 4.76
CA ARG A 20 -21.90 -2.75 5.86
C ARG A 20 -23.25 -2.28 5.32
N GLY A 21 -24.32 -2.49 6.09
CA GLY A 21 -25.69 -2.14 5.75
C GLY A 21 -26.61 -3.36 5.72
N THR A 22 -27.83 -3.19 5.23
CA THR A 22 -28.78 -4.30 5.06
C THR A 22 -28.35 -5.13 3.85
N PRO A 23 -27.91 -6.39 4.04
CA PRO A 23 -27.44 -7.20 2.92
C PRO A 23 -28.62 -7.52 1.98
N PRO A 24 -28.46 -7.33 0.67
CA PRO A 24 -29.47 -7.80 -0.29
C PRO A 24 -29.51 -9.33 -0.28
N ALA A 25 -30.60 -9.91 -0.80
CA ALA A 25 -30.70 -11.36 -0.99
C ALA A 25 -29.55 -11.92 -1.87
N THR A 26 -29.10 -11.13 -2.84
CA THR A 26 -27.92 -11.40 -3.67
C THR A 26 -27.14 -10.11 -3.85
N LEU A 27 -25.85 -10.14 -3.53
CA LEU A 27 -24.90 -9.06 -3.79
C LEU A 27 -24.40 -9.18 -5.22
N ARG A 28 -24.55 -8.11 -6.01
CA ARG A 28 -24.04 -8.05 -7.40
C ARG A 28 -23.14 -6.84 -7.56
N GLY A 29 -22.13 -6.97 -8.40
CA GLY A 29 -21.22 -5.88 -8.72
C GLY A 29 -20.34 -6.21 -9.91
N VAL A 30 -19.49 -5.26 -10.28
CA VAL A 30 -18.45 -5.43 -11.29
C VAL A 30 -17.13 -5.06 -10.64
N LEU A 31 -16.17 -5.99 -10.65
CA LEU A 31 -14.79 -5.71 -10.29
C LEU A 31 -14.05 -5.27 -11.55
N THR A 32 -13.70 -3.99 -11.63
CA THR A 32 -12.76 -3.49 -12.65
C THR A 32 -11.35 -3.67 -12.12
N LEU A 33 -10.59 -4.62 -12.68
CA LEU A 33 -9.22 -4.90 -12.28
C LEU A 33 -8.24 -4.31 -13.30
N SER A 34 -7.26 -3.56 -12.81
CA SER A 34 -6.11 -3.12 -13.60
C SER A 34 -5.01 -4.18 -13.53
N THR A 35 -4.58 -4.68 -14.69
CA THR A 35 -3.40 -5.55 -14.81
C THR A 35 -2.35 -4.85 -15.66
N CYS A 36 -1.12 -4.77 -15.16
CA CYS A 36 -0.06 -4.02 -15.81
C CYS A 36 1.16 -4.92 -16.08
N SER A 37 1.68 -4.85 -17.30
CA SER A 37 3.01 -5.33 -17.66
C SER A 37 3.86 -4.14 -18.11
N ASN A 38 4.11 -3.99 -19.42
CA ASN A 38 4.55 -2.74 -20.04
C ASN A 38 3.37 -1.84 -20.47
N VAL A 39 2.16 -2.39 -20.46
CA VAL A 39 0.89 -1.69 -20.70
C VAL A 39 -0.09 -2.09 -19.61
N CYS A 40 -1.01 -1.18 -19.27
CA CYS A 40 -2.07 -1.44 -18.29
C CYS A 40 -3.40 -1.67 -19.01
N LEU A 41 -4.06 -2.78 -18.67
CA LEU A 41 -5.38 -3.14 -19.17
C LEU A 41 -6.37 -3.11 -18.01
N LEU A 42 -7.55 -2.54 -18.26
CA LEU A 42 -8.70 -2.62 -17.37
C LEU A 42 -9.59 -3.76 -17.85
N THR A 43 -9.98 -4.65 -16.95
CA THR A 43 -10.90 -5.74 -17.26
C THR A 43 -12.01 -5.80 -16.22
N ASP A 44 -13.24 -5.89 -16.71
CA ASP A 44 -14.43 -5.96 -15.87
C ASP A 44 -14.83 -7.41 -15.60
N TYR A 45 -14.97 -7.74 -14.33
CA TYR A 45 -15.40 -9.05 -13.84
C TYR A 45 -16.74 -8.90 -13.10
N PRO A 46 -17.88 -9.13 -13.77
CA PRO A 46 -19.17 -9.12 -13.10
C PRO A 46 -19.24 -10.30 -12.11
N PHE A 47 -19.76 -10.05 -10.91
CA PHE A 47 -19.95 -11.08 -9.89
C PHE A 47 -21.36 -11.01 -9.28
N SER A 48 -21.79 -12.15 -8.75
CA SER A 48 -23.06 -12.31 -8.05
C SER A 48 -22.87 -13.31 -6.91
N VAL A 49 -23.07 -12.87 -5.67
CA VAL A 49 -22.88 -13.68 -4.45
C VAL A 49 -24.19 -13.73 -3.68
N THR A 50 -24.68 -14.94 -3.40
CA THR A 50 -25.85 -15.16 -2.53
C THR A 50 -25.35 -15.63 -1.16
N PRO A 51 -25.58 -14.89 -0.06
CA PRO A 51 -24.98 -15.16 1.26
C PRO A 51 -25.37 -16.49 1.93
N THR A 52 -26.32 -17.24 1.35
CA THR A 52 -26.84 -18.49 1.94
C THR A 52 -26.01 -19.73 1.60
N VAL A 53 -25.04 -19.63 0.69
CA VAL A 53 -24.11 -20.72 0.38
C VAL A 53 -22.95 -20.69 1.37
N GLN A 54 -22.95 -21.64 2.31
CA GLN A 54 -21.84 -21.79 3.25
C GLN A 54 -20.66 -22.50 2.58
N ASN A 55 -19.55 -21.79 2.42
CA ASN A 55 -18.25 -22.41 2.17
C ASN A 55 -17.57 -22.64 3.53
N ALA A 56 -17.27 -23.90 3.85
CA ALA A 56 -16.66 -24.28 5.12
C ALA A 56 -15.27 -23.63 5.35
N ASP A 57 -14.55 -23.34 4.26
CA ASP A 57 -13.19 -22.78 4.32
C ASP A 57 -13.19 -21.24 4.38
N PHE A 58 -14.34 -20.57 4.15
CA PHE A 58 -14.40 -19.11 4.02
C PHE A 58 -13.87 -18.38 5.26
N ALA A 59 -14.22 -18.84 6.47
CA ALA A 59 -13.76 -18.20 7.70
C ALA A 59 -12.23 -18.29 7.85
N HIS A 60 -11.64 -19.42 7.47
CA HIS A 60 -10.20 -19.63 7.47
C HIS A 60 -9.50 -18.77 6.42
N ASP A 61 -10.00 -18.76 5.18
CA ASP A 61 -9.43 -17.99 4.08
C ASP A 61 -9.52 -16.49 4.34
N TYR A 62 -10.65 -16.04 4.89
CA TYR A 62 -10.84 -14.65 5.31
C TYR A 62 -9.84 -14.25 6.41
N ALA A 63 -9.65 -15.09 7.44
CA ALA A 63 -8.67 -14.82 8.49
C ALA A 63 -7.24 -14.76 7.95
N ARG A 64 -6.87 -15.66 7.03
CA ARG A 64 -5.56 -15.65 6.35
C ARG A 64 -5.36 -14.38 5.53
N ALA A 65 -6.38 -13.92 4.82
CA ALA A 65 -6.33 -12.68 4.04
C ALA A 65 -6.22 -11.45 4.95
N MET A 66 -7.00 -11.39 6.04
CA MET A 66 -6.92 -10.33 7.04
C MET A 66 -5.55 -10.26 7.72
N GLY A 67 -4.90 -11.41 7.95
CA GLY A 67 -3.54 -11.46 8.51
C GLY A 67 -2.46 -10.85 7.62
N LYS A 68 -2.75 -10.53 6.35
CA LYS A 68 -1.83 -9.83 5.44
C LYS A 68 -2.09 -8.32 5.38
N ILE A 69 -3.14 -7.82 6.03
CA ILE A 69 -3.44 -6.39 6.07
C ILE A 69 -2.44 -5.70 7.02
N PRO A 70 -1.83 -4.57 6.61
CA PRO A 70 -0.93 -3.82 7.48
C PRO A 70 -1.55 -3.48 8.83
N LEU A 71 -0.77 -3.65 9.89
CA LEU A 71 -1.17 -3.29 11.25
C LEU A 71 -1.09 -1.78 11.44
N ARG A 72 -1.72 -1.25 12.50
CA ARG A 72 -1.58 0.17 12.87
C ARG A 72 -0.32 0.48 13.68
N SER A 73 0.34 -0.55 14.21
CA SER A 73 1.55 -0.45 15.03
C SER A 73 2.26 -1.81 15.13
N GLY A 74 3.49 -1.82 15.65
CA GLY A 74 4.21 -3.04 16.03
C GLY A 74 5.38 -3.43 15.12
N LEU A 75 5.58 -2.73 13.99
CA LEU A 75 6.78 -2.89 13.18
C LEU A 75 7.89 -1.94 13.64
N THR A 76 7.56 -0.67 13.88
CA THR A 76 8.53 0.38 14.21
C THR A 76 8.44 0.81 15.67
N ASP A 77 9.58 1.13 16.27
CA ASP A 77 9.64 1.77 17.59
C ASP A 77 9.46 3.29 17.47
N SER A 78 9.97 3.87 16.38
CA SER A 78 9.74 5.27 16.03
C SER A 78 9.63 5.42 14.51
N LEU A 79 8.88 6.43 14.10
CA LEU A 79 8.68 6.82 12.71
C LEU A 79 8.63 8.34 12.64
N ASP A 80 9.45 8.93 11.78
CA ASP A 80 9.50 10.35 11.51
C ASP A 80 9.49 10.60 9.99
N VAL A 81 8.79 11.64 9.57
CA VAL A 81 8.68 12.02 8.17
C VAL A 81 9.05 13.49 8.03
N GLY A 82 10.15 13.73 7.32
CA GLY A 82 10.60 15.05 6.94
C GLY A 82 10.31 15.34 5.48
N TYR A 83 10.09 16.61 5.15
CA TYR A 83 10.06 17.09 3.77
C TYR A 83 11.14 18.16 3.59
N ARG A 84 11.89 18.05 2.50
CA ARG A 84 12.75 19.10 1.95
C ARG A 84 12.40 19.29 0.47
N PRO A 85 12.70 20.44 -0.14
CA PRO A 85 12.31 20.71 -1.53
C PRO A 85 12.70 19.55 -2.47
N GLY A 86 11.69 18.92 -3.07
CA GLY A 86 11.87 17.80 -4.01
C GLY A 86 12.08 16.42 -3.40
N GLU A 87 12.09 16.28 -2.07
CA GLU A 87 12.32 14.98 -1.42
C GLU A 87 11.55 14.83 -0.11
N LEU A 88 10.83 13.71 -0.01
CA LEU A 88 10.32 13.19 1.25
C LEU A 88 11.38 12.28 1.87
N VAL A 89 11.61 12.42 3.17
CA VAL A 89 12.56 11.61 3.93
C VAL A 89 11.82 10.91 5.05
N VAL A 90 11.68 9.59 4.95
CA VAL A 90 11.09 8.76 6.01
C VAL A 90 12.21 8.13 6.81
N THR A 91 12.17 8.28 8.12
CA THR A 91 13.10 7.68 9.07
C THR A 91 12.33 6.77 10.00
N ALA A 92 12.75 5.51 10.14
CA ALA A 92 12.16 4.59 11.09
C ALA A 92 13.24 3.87 11.90
N THR A 93 12.97 3.59 13.17
CA THR A 93 13.82 2.74 14.01
C THR A 93 13.09 1.47 14.42
N ARG A 94 13.84 0.38 14.51
CA ARG A 94 13.35 -0.93 14.95
C ARG A 94 14.49 -1.69 15.62
N ALA A 95 14.37 -1.93 16.93
CA ALA A 95 15.38 -2.60 17.75
C ALA A 95 15.73 -4.01 17.26
N ALA A 96 14.78 -4.69 16.61
CA ALA A 96 15.01 -6.00 15.98
C ALA A 96 15.84 -5.94 14.69
N GLY A 97 16.17 -4.74 14.19
CA GLY A 97 16.84 -4.52 12.91
C GLY A 97 15.91 -4.61 11.71
N TRP A 98 16.47 -4.33 10.53
CA TRP A 98 15.79 -4.40 9.23
C TRP A 98 16.45 -5.42 8.32
N SER A 99 15.65 -6.21 7.60
CA SER A 99 16.17 -7.21 6.67
C SER A 99 15.94 -6.82 5.20
N SER A 100 14.67 -6.65 4.82
CA SER A 100 14.26 -6.32 3.45
C SER A 100 13.08 -5.35 3.51
N PRO A 101 13.34 -4.08 3.90
CA PRO A 101 12.29 -3.11 4.06
C PRO A 101 11.67 -2.70 2.72
N GLY A 102 10.37 -2.44 2.74
CA GLY A 102 9.61 -1.77 1.70
C GLY A 102 8.93 -0.51 2.26
N LEU A 103 8.80 0.52 1.42
CA LEU A 103 8.01 1.72 1.70
C LEU A 103 7.00 1.90 0.58
N TYR A 104 5.74 2.05 0.96
CA TYR A 104 4.62 2.31 0.07
C TYR A 104 3.89 3.56 0.53
N LEU A 105 3.44 4.39 -0.41
CA LEU A 105 2.85 5.70 -0.13
C LEU A 105 1.51 5.81 -0.85
N ASP A 106 0.51 6.33 -0.13
CA ASP A 106 -0.75 6.72 -0.75
C ASP A 106 -0.53 7.97 -1.62
N THR A 107 -1.38 8.10 -2.63
CA THR A 107 -1.36 9.25 -3.52
C THR A 107 -1.82 10.51 -2.80
N ILE A 108 -1.17 11.63 -3.10
CA ILE A 108 -1.64 12.96 -2.73
C ILE A 108 -1.94 13.70 -4.04
N ASP A 109 -3.04 14.45 -4.08
CA ASP A 109 -3.42 15.25 -5.25
C ASP A 109 -2.27 16.15 -5.72
N ASP A 110 -2.02 16.13 -7.02
CA ASP A 110 -0.93 16.87 -7.70
C ASP A 110 0.50 16.53 -7.24
N VAL A 111 0.71 15.37 -6.61
CA VAL A 111 2.03 14.89 -6.18
C VAL A 111 2.36 13.56 -6.87
N ASP A 112 3.56 13.48 -7.45
CA ASP A 112 4.14 12.21 -7.90
C ASP A 112 5.30 11.79 -6.98
N PHE A 113 5.22 10.57 -6.47
CA PHE A 113 6.26 9.96 -5.64
C PHE A 113 7.04 8.94 -6.47
N ALA A 114 8.32 9.23 -6.72
CA ALA A 114 9.19 8.29 -7.39
C ALA A 114 9.56 7.09 -6.50
N LYS A 115 10.23 6.08 -7.08
CA LYS A 115 10.70 4.91 -6.33
C LYS A 115 11.56 5.31 -5.11
N PRO A 116 11.21 4.86 -3.89
CA PRO A 116 12.01 5.10 -2.69
C PRO A 116 13.42 4.54 -2.79
N ARG A 117 14.40 5.30 -2.31
CA ARG A 117 15.79 4.86 -2.10
C ARG A 117 15.96 4.53 -0.62
N LEU A 118 16.15 3.25 -0.31
CA LEU A 118 16.23 2.75 1.05
C LEU A 118 17.68 2.56 1.49
N ARG A 119 17.99 2.95 2.73
CA ARG A 119 19.27 2.74 3.41
C ARG A 119 19.01 2.18 4.80
N VAL A 120 19.65 1.06 5.12
CA VAL A 120 19.56 0.40 6.42
C VAL A 120 20.90 0.51 7.12
N GLU A 121 20.89 1.00 8.36
CA GLU A 121 22.05 1.15 9.23
C GLU A 121 21.69 0.60 10.61
N GLY A 122 21.92 -0.71 10.83
CA GLY A 122 21.56 -1.38 12.07
C GLY A 122 20.05 -1.40 12.32
N ASP A 123 19.61 -0.70 13.37
CA ASP A 123 18.21 -0.56 13.75
C ASP A 123 17.47 0.57 12.99
N ARG A 124 18.20 1.36 12.19
CA ARG A 124 17.67 2.54 11.50
C ARG A 124 17.45 2.28 10.02
N LEU A 125 16.26 2.62 9.55
CA LEU A 125 15.91 2.74 8.14
C LEU A 125 15.77 4.23 7.77
N GLN A 126 16.41 4.63 6.68
CA GLN A 126 16.16 5.89 6.00
C GLN A 126 15.69 5.63 4.58
N ALA A 127 14.52 6.16 4.23
CA ALA A 127 14.00 6.16 2.88
C ALA A 127 13.98 7.60 2.34
N THR A 128 14.58 7.83 1.18
CA THR A 128 14.45 9.09 0.44
C THR A 128 13.59 8.87 -0.80
N VAL A 129 12.54 9.66 -0.93
CA VAL A 129 11.57 9.55 -2.02
C VAL A 129 11.60 10.87 -2.80
N PRO A 130 12.08 10.87 -4.05
CA PRO A 130 11.98 12.04 -4.91
C PRO A 130 10.50 12.38 -5.16
N VAL A 131 10.21 13.68 -5.14
CA VAL A 131 8.85 14.23 -5.29
C VAL A 131 8.84 15.19 -6.48
N THR A 132 7.83 15.06 -7.33
CA THR A 132 7.50 16.04 -8.38
C THR A 132 6.01 16.35 -8.33
N ASP A 133 5.55 17.29 -9.16
CA ASP A 133 4.13 17.34 -9.50
C ASP A 133 3.74 16.20 -10.47
N SER A 134 2.46 16.10 -10.80
CA SER A 134 1.91 15.11 -11.73
C SER A 134 2.48 15.18 -13.16
N TRP A 135 3.23 16.23 -13.49
CA TRP A 135 3.86 16.43 -14.80
C TRP A 135 5.37 16.14 -14.76
N GLY A 136 5.90 15.76 -13.60
CA GLY A 136 7.33 15.48 -13.42
C GLY A 136 8.18 16.73 -13.27
N GLU A 137 7.58 17.89 -12.99
CA GLU A 137 8.27 19.17 -12.89
C GLU A 137 8.57 19.53 -11.43
N LYS A 138 7.88 20.53 -10.88
CA LYS A 138 8.27 21.14 -9.60
C LYS A 138 7.50 20.48 -8.47
N ALA A 139 8.24 19.95 -7.50
CA ALA A 139 7.64 19.39 -6.29
C ALA A 139 6.74 20.42 -5.58
N PRO A 140 5.47 20.07 -5.29
CA PRO A 140 4.64 20.86 -4.40
C PRO A 140 5.17 20.80 -2.97
N ASP A 141 4.79 21.77 -2.15
CA ASP A 141 5.11 21.78 -0.72
C ASP A 141 4.21 20.79 0.03
N LEU A 142 4.82 19.78 0.64
CA LEU A 142 4.11 18.73 1.36
C LEU A 142 3.94 19.03 2.85
N ARG A 143 4.45 20.15 3.35
CA ARG A 143 4.28 20.52 4.76
C ARG A 143 2.80 20.69 5.10
N ASN A 144 2.39 20.10 6.22
CA ASN A 144 1.00 20.07 6.71
C ASN A 144 0.00 19.33 5.80
N LYS A 145 0.48 18.52 4.84
CA LYS A 145 -0.37 17.57 4.11
C LYS A 145 -0.41 16.25 4.89
N SER A 146 -1.58 15.60 4.90
CA SER A 146 -1.68 14.24 5.43
C SER A 146 -0.97 13.27 4.49
N LEU A 147 -0.21 12.34 5.05
CA LEU A 147 0.50 11.32 4.30
C LEU A 147 0.23 9.97 4.94
N THR A 148 -0.45 9.09 4.22
CA THR A 148 -0.53 7.68 4.61
C THR A 148 0.63 6.91 3.96
N LEU A 149 1.31 6.11 4.76
CA LEU A 149 2.39 5.24 4.30
C LEU A 149 2.28 3.85 4.91
N VAL A 150 2.83 2.86 4.22
CA VAL A 150 3.03 1.51 4.73
C VAL A 150 4.52 1.20 4.71
N LEU A 151 5.07 0.88 5.88
CA LEU A 151 6.37 0.22 5.99
C LEU A 151 6.15 -1.28 6.11
N ALA A 152 6.94 -2.07 5.39
CA ALA A 152 6.93 -3.52 5.47
C ALA A 152 8.36 -4.05 5.66
N ASP A 153 8.52 -5.15 6.39
CA ASP A 153 9.76 -5.90 6.45
C ASP A 153 9.44 -7.40 6.63
N GLY A 154 9.76 -8.19 5.60
CA GLY A 154 9.37 -9.59 5.53
C GLY A 154 7.85 -9.77 5.56
N ALA A 155 7.34 -10.46 6.58
CA ALA A 155 5.91 -10.77 6.73
C ALA A 155 5.12 -9.74 7.56
N ILE A 156 5.78 -8.70 8.07
CA ILE A 156 5.16 -7.71 8.95
C ILE A 156 5.05 -6.40 8.17
N ALA A 157 3.88 -5.77 8.21
CA ALA A 157 3.64 -4.45 7.65
C ALA A 157 2.89 -3.57 8.64
N GLN A 158 3.18 -2.28 8.63
CA GLN A 158 2.55 -1.26 9.44
C GLN A 158 2.14 -0.07 8.57
N GLU A 159 0.86 0.31 8.64
CA GLU A 159 0.32 1.55 8.10
C GLU A 159 0.45 2.68 9.14
N SER A 160 0.76 3.89 8.68
CA SER A 160 0.82 5.10 9.49
C SER A 160 0.30 6.30 8.69
N THR A 161 -0.26 7.30 9.37
CA THR A 161 -0.89 8.50 8.77
C THR A 161 -0.41 9.76 9.50
#